data_AF-M1MHV1-F1
#
_entry.id   AF-M1MHV1-F1
#
_cell.length_a   1.000
_cell.length_b   1.000
_cell.length_c   1.000
_cell.angle_alpha   90.00
_cell.angle_beta   90.00
_cell.angle_gamma   90.00
#
_symmetry.space_group_name_H-M   'P 1'
#
loop_
_entity.id
_entity.type
_entity.pdbx_description
1 polymer ?
#
loop_
_entity_poly.entity_id
_entity_poly.type
_entity_poly.pdbx_seq_one_letter_code
_entity_poly.pdbx_strand_id
1 'polypeptide(L)' 'MAEQLSMLEETRKEKIKKQMKQAVTKGIIPEATVIIDKDKNTLYQVAYIYVGHDCNLEVNIQRPGVSMPWNALSDRLTVL' A
#
# COMPACT_ATOMS: atom_id res chain seq x y z
N MET A 1 25.52 19.38 -5.74
CA MET A 1 25.12 17.98 -6.02
C MET A 1 24.68 17.23 -4.77
N ALA A 2 25.48 17.20 -3.68
CA ALA A 2 25.06 16.54 -2.43
C ALA A 2 23.77 17.13 -1.82
N GLU A 3 23.61 18.46 -1.85
CA GLU A 3 22.45 19.14 -1.28
C GLU A 3 21.13 18.86 -2.05
N GLN A 4 21.20 18.83 -3.39
CA GLN A 4 20.04 18.47 -4.22
C GLN A 4 19.62 17.00 -4.05
N LEU A 5 20.59 16.11 -3.85
CA LEU A 5 20.31 14.70 -3.56
C LEU A 5 19.63 14.56 -2.19
N SER A 6 20.12 15.28 -1.17
CA SER A 6 19.56 15.31 0.18
C SER A 6 18.10 15.81 0.19
N MET A 7 17.81 16.92 -0.51
CA MET A 7 16.44 17.44 -0.64
C MET A 7 15.49 16.46 -1.34
N LEU A 8 15.99 15.76 -2.37
CA LEU A 8 15.22 14.75 -3.08
C LEU A 8 14.90 13.54 -2.18
N GLU A 9 15.86 13.11 -1.37
CA GLU A 9 15.67 12.02 -0.41
C GLU A 9 14.66 12.40 0.69
N GLU A 10 14.74 13.62 1.21
CA GLU A 10 13.79 14.14 2.20
C GLU A 10 12.36 14.16 1.63
N THR A 11 12.20 14.70 0.41
CA THR A 11 10.91 14.73 -0.30
C THR A 11 10.32 13.33 -0.47
N ARG A 12 11.16 12.34 -0.83
CA ARG A 12 10.72 10.94 -0.97
C ARG A 12 10.29 10.34 0.37
N LYS A 13 11.05 10.58 1.45
CA LYS A 13 10.71 10.10 2.79
C LYS A 13 9.39 10.70 3.27
N GLU A 14 9.16 12.00 3.06
CA GLU A 14 7.90 12.64 3.41
C GLU A 14 6.72 12.07 2.61
N LYS A 15 6.89 11.86 1.30
CA LYS A 15 5.90 11.22 0.44
C LYS A 15 5.52 9.83 0.97
N ILE A 16 6.50 9.00 1.31
CA ILE A 16 6.27 7.64 1.85
C ILE A 16 5.57 7.72 3.21
N LYS A 17 6.02 8.60 4.11
CA LYS A 17 5.43 8.79 5.45
C LYS A 17 3.96 9.21 5.36
N LYS A 18 3.63 10.12 4.44
CA LYS A 18 2.24 10.55 4.18
C LYS A 18 1.38 9.39 3.70
N GLN A 19 1.87 8.61 2.73
CA GLN A 19 1.15 7.46 2.20
C GLN A 19 0.95 6.37 3.26
N MET A 20 1.97 6.06 4.05
CA MET A 20 1.88 5.07 5.13
C MET A 20 0.83 5.48 6.16
N LYS A 21 0.80 6.76 6.57
CA LYS A 21 -0.26 7.27 7.47
C LYS A 21 -1.65 7.08 6.87
N GLN A 22 -1.82 7.43 5.59
CA GLN A 22 -3.12 7.27 4.91
C GLN A 22 -3.55 5.79 4.83
N ALA A 23 -2.62 4.89 4.53
CA ALA A 23 -2.90 3.45 4.46
C ALA A 23 -3.32 2.91 5.82
N VAL A 24 -2.60 3.26 6.89
CA VAL A 24 -2.95 2.88 8.27
C VAL A 24 -4.32 3.46 8.66
N THR A 25 -4.61 4.72 8.34
CA THR A 25 -5.95 5.31 8.57
C THR A 25 -7.05 4.58 7.81
N LYS A 26 -6.77 4.06 6.61
CA LYS A 26 -7.69 3.20 5.84
C LYS A 26 -7.82 1.78 6.41
N GLY A 27 -7.01 1.39 7.40
CA GLY A 27 -6.97 0.03 7.95
C GLY A 27 -6.08 -0.94 7.16
N ILE A 28 -5.30 -0.44 6.20
CA ILE A 28 -4.39 -1.26 5.38
C ILE A 28 -3.13 -1.55 6.21
N ILE A 29 -3.16 -2.67 6.91
CA ILE A 29 -2.07 -3.22 7.72
C ILE A 29 -1.84 -4.69 7.35
N PRO A 30 -0.67 -5.29 7.66
CA PRO A 30 -0.51 -6.73 7.53
C PRO A 30 -1.65 -7.49 8.23
N GLU A 31 -2.05 -8.61 7.64
CA GLU A 31 -3.16 -9.47 8.06
C GLU A 31 -4.58 -8.88 7.92
N ALA A 32 -4.71 -7.60 7.52
CA ALA A 32 -6.01 -7.01 7.22
C ALA A 32 -6.72 -7.77 6.09
N THR A 33 -8.03 -7.99 6.26
CA THR A 33 -8.87 -8.55 5.20
C THR A 33 -9.37 -7.43 4.30
N VAL A 34 -9.21 -7.59 3.00
CA VAL A 34 -9.56 -6.60 1.99
C VAL A 34 -10.37 -7.23 0.86
N ILE A 35 -11.18 -6.41 0.21
CA ILE A 35 -11.92 -6.72 -1.00
C ILE A 35 -11.55 -5.75 -2.11
N ILE A 36 -11.72 -6.19 -3.35
CA ILE A 36 -11.47 -5.40 -4.54
C ILE A 36 -12.82 -5.05 -5.19
N ASP A 37 -12.99 -3.81 -5.65
CA ASP A 37 -14.20 -3.33 -6.34
C ASP A 37 -15.51 -3.56 -5.57
N LYS A 38 -15.43 -3.59 -4.24
CA LYS A 38 -16.56 -3.89 -3.35
C LYS A 38 -17.14 -5.30 -3.54
N ASP A 39 -16.43 -6.21 -4.20
CA ASP A 39 -16.83 -7.62 -4.31
C ASP A 39 -16.66 -8.33 -2.97
N LYS A 40 -17.77 -8.58 -2.28
CA LYS A 40 -17.78 -9.28 -0.99
C LYS A 40 -17.59 -10.80 -1.11
N ASN A 41 -17.63 -11.35 -2.33
CA ASN A 41 -17.46 -12.78 -2.56
C ASN A 41 -15.99 -13.18 -2.56
N THR A 42 -15.11 -12.23 -2.87
CA THR A 42 -13.67 -12.46 -2.94
C THR A 42 -12.92 -11.70 -1.87
N LEU A 43 -12.48 -12.45 -0.85
CA LEU A 43 -11.64 -11.93 0.21
C LEU A 43 -10.16 -12.15 -0.10
N TYR A 44 -9.36 -11.13 0.17
CA TYR A 44 -7.91 -11.21 0.19
C TYR A 44 -7.41 -10.80 1.58
N GLN A 45 -6.21 -11.22 1.91
CA GLN A 45 -5.47 -10.78 3.09
C GLN A 45 -4.25 -9.97 2.65
N VAL A 46 -3.94 -8.90 3.37
CA VAL A 46 -2.68 -8.17 3.19
C VAL A 46 -1.54 -9.01 3.78
N ALA A 47 -0.61 -9.47 2.94
CA ALA A 47 0.55 -10.22 3.38
C ALA A 47 1.64 -9.31 3.94
N TYR A 48 2.00 -8.26 3.20
CA TYR A 48 3.01 -7.28 3.57
C TYR A 48 2.82 -5.97 2.80
N ILE A 49 3.37 -4.90 3.36
CA ILE A 49 3.36 -3.54 2.79
C ILE A 49 4.79 -3.19 2.41
N TYR A 50 4.98 -2.61 1.23
CA TYR A 50 6.31 -2.24 0.75
C TYR A 50 6.23 -0.96 -0.09
N VAL A 51 7.40 -0.37 -0.35
CA VAL A 51 7.52 0.81 -1.22
C VAL A 51 7.84 0.31 -2.63
N GLY A 52 6.89 0.51 -3.55
CA GLY A 52 7.02 0.15 -4.96
C GLY A 52 7.63 1.27 -5.80
N HIS A 53 7.38 1.21 -7.11
CA HIS A 53 7.90 2.19 -8.07
C HIS A 53 7.45 3.62 -7.74
N ASP A 54 8.28 4.62 -8.06
CA ASP A 54 8.05 6.04 -7.76
C ASP A 54 7.79 6.37 -6.28
N CYS A 55 8.27 5.53 -5.36
CA CYS A 55 7.99 5.65 -3.93
C CYS A 55 6.49 5.58 -3.59
N ASN A 56 5.69 4.87 -4.39
CA ASN A 56 4.29 4.61 -4.09
C ASN A 56 4.19 3.45 -3.08
N LEU A 57 3.24 3.55 -2.15
CA LEU A 57 3.01 2.50 -1.17
C LEU A 57 2.16 1.39 -1.81
N GLU A 58 2.68 0.17 -1.79
CA GLU A 58 2.05 -1.02 -2.34
C GLU A 58 1.84 -2.07 -1.24
N VAL A 59 0.87 -2.93 -1.47
CA VAL A 59 0.59 -4.10 -0.64
C VAL A 59 0.61 -5.34 -1.48
N ASN A 60 1.15 -6.44 -0.96
CA ASN A 60 0.84 -7.75 -1.50
C ASN A 60 -0.45 -8.24 -0.86
N ILE A 61 -1.44 -8.55 -1.70
CA ILE A 61 -2.69 -9.16 -1.27
C ILE A 61 -2.72 -10.61 -1.73
N GLN A 62 -3.22 -11.48 -0.86
CA GLN A 62 -3.21 -12.92 -1.10
C GLN A 62 -4.53 -13.59 -0.73
N ARG A 63 -4.84 -14.66 -1.46
CA ARG A 63 -5.87 -15.65 -1.13
C ARG A 63 -5.35 -17.02 -1.61
N PRO A 64 -6.00 -18.16 -1.27
CA PRO A 64 -5.56 -19.46 -1.77
C PRO A 64 -5.37 -19.45 -3.30
N GLY A 65 -4.14 -19.75 -3.75
CA GLY A 65 -3.77 -19.81 -5.18
C GLY A 65 -3.54 -18.47 -5.87
N VAL A 66 -3.63 -17.32 -5.18
CA VAL A 66 -3.38 -15.99 -5.77
C VAL A 66 -2.59 -15.12 -4.80
N SER A 67 -1.46 -14.58 -5.25
CA SER A 67 -0.71 -13.52 -4.58
C SER A 67 -0.38 -12.47 -5.63
N MET A 68 -0.72 -11.21 -5.36
CA MET A 68 -0.47 -10.13 -6.30
C MET A 68 -0.23 -8.78 -5.62
N PRO A 69 0.59 -7.91 -6.22
CA PRO A 69 0.76 -6.55 -5.75
C PRO A 69 -0.49 -5.71 -6.03
N TRP A 70 -0.78 -4.76 -5.15
CA TRP A 70 -1.84 -3.77 -5.32
C TRP A 70 -1.42 -2.43 -4.73
N ASN A 71 -1.97 -1.34 -5.27
CA ASN A 71 -1.74 -0.02 -4.71
C ASN A 71 -2.49 0.11 -3.38
N ALA A 72 -1.75 0.39 -2.29
CA ALA A 72 -2.29 0.45 -0.92
C ALA A 72 -3.36 1.53 -0.74
N LEU A 73 -3.33 2.57 -1.57
CA LEU A 73 -4.23 3.72 -1.50
C LEU A 73 -5.32 3.69 -2.57
N SER A 74 -5.38 2.64 -3.39
CA SER A 74 -6.40 2.48 -4.43
C SER A 74 -7.81 2.57 -3.86
N ASP A 75 -8.70 3.34 -4.50
CA ASP A 75 -10.11 3.42 -4.13
C ASP A 75 -10.88 2.12 -4.42
N ARG A 76 -10.27 1.21 -5.21
CA ARG A 76 -10.82 -0.12 -5.47
C ARG A 76 -10.51 -1.10 -4.33
N LEU A 77 -9.55 -0.79 -3.46
CA LEU A 77 -9.16 -1.64 -2.33
C LEU A 77 -9.88 -1.19 -1.07
N THR A 78 -10.75 -2.04 -0.53
CA THR A 78 -11.55 -1.75 0.66
C THR A 78 -11.20 -2.71 1.78
N VAL A 79 -10.87 -2.19 2.96
CA VAL A 79 -10.71 -2.99 4.18
C VAL A 79 -12.10 -3.31 4.74
N LEU A 80 -12.28 -4.55 5.20
CA LEU A 80 -13.51 -5.01 5.86
C LEU A 80 -13.51 -4.76 7.36
#